data_AF-A0A538TB06-F1
#
_entry.id   AF-A0A538TB06-F1
#
_cell.length_a   1.000
_cell.length_b   1.000
_cell.length_c   1.000
_cell.angle_alpha   90.00
_cell.angle_beta   90.00
_cell.angle_gamma   90.00
#
_symmetry.space_group_name_H-M   'P 1'
#
loop_
_entity.id
_entity.type
_entity.pdbx_description
1 polymer ?
#
loop_
_entity_poly.entity_id
_entity_poly.type
_entity_poly.pdbx_seq_one_letter_code
_entity_poly.pdbx_strand_id
1 'polypeptide(L)'
;MSIGGLLGAALVVALAASIEGCGKPVLRVADASLGDYYTDKEFKKLSKEQMAEYCAELARQDSTYKAEMQGLQDELEQSKGRSMRLHAEGDSLFALGTALEKRIAASDSVPLRGGRDGTGAPADHVVRRGESLWAISASRTGYGRGVLWPRIYEANRGKIRDPNLIFPGQELSIPK
;
A
#
# COMPACT_ATOMS: atom_id res chain seq x y z
N MET A 1 -76.40 42.79 24.70
CA MET A 1 -75.94 43.58 23.54
C MET A 1 -75.87 42.60 22.36
N SER A 2 -77.01 42.28 21.75
CA SER A 2 -77.59 42.88 20.52
C SER A 2 -76.72 42.70 19.26
N ILE A 3 -77.13 41.77 18.37
CA ILE A 3 -77.72 41.97 17.00
C ILE A 3 -76.62 42.14 15.94
N GLY A 4 -76.37 41.15 15.08
CA GLY A 4 -77.00 40.92 13.76
C GLY A 4 -75.89 41.07 12.68
N GLY A 5 -75.86 40.48 11.49
CA GLY A 5 -76.68 39.57 10.70
C GLY A 5 -76.04 39.50 9.30
N LEU A 6 -76.02 38.30 8.68
CA LEU A 6 -76.11 37.96 7.25
C LEU A 6 -75.26 38.63 6.13
N LEU A 7 -74.88 37.75 5.16
CA LEU A 7 -74.47 37.97 3.75
C LEU A 7 -73.04 38.49 3.54
N GLY A 8 -72.20 38.01 2.62
CA GLY A 8 -72.32 37.09 1.49
C GLY A 8 -71.12 37.32 0.54
N ALA A 9 -70.94 36.39 -0.42
CA ALA A 9 -70.13 36.47 -1.63
C ALA A 9 -68.60 36.21 -1.56
N ALA A 10 -68.22 35.21 -2.37
CA ALA A 10 -66.88 34.86 -2.77
C ALA A 10 -66.22 35.95 -3.63
N LEU A 11 -64.90 36.07 -3.53
CA LEU A 11 -64.07 36.47 -4.67
C LEU A 11 -62.68 35.85 -4.56
N VAL A 12 -62.44 34.83 -5.40
CA VAL A 12 -61.10 34.36 -5.73
C VAL A 12 -60.47 35.44 -6.61
N VAL A 13 -59.46 36.14 -6.11
CA VAL A 13 -58.55 36.92 -6.95
C VAL A 13 -57.20 36.23 -6.92
N ALA A 14 -56.94 35.47 -7.98
CA ALA A 14 -55.60 35.03 -8.32
C ALA A 14 -54.76 36.27 -8.69
N LEU A 15 -54.03 36.82 -7.73
CA LEU A 15 -52.92 37.71 -8.07
C LEU A 15 -51.74 36.82 -8.48
N ALA A 16 -51.56 36.68 -9.79
CA ALA A 16 -50.28 36.37 -10.37
C ALA A 16 -49.32 37.53 -10.05
N ALA A 17 -48.59 37.39 -8.94
CA ALA A 17 -47.45 38.26 -8.68
C ALA A 17 -46.31 37.79 -9.59
N SER A 18 -46.15 38.47 -10.72
CA SER A 18 -44.91 38.46 -11.48
C SER A 18 -43.81 38.99 -10.55
N ILE A 19 -43.04 38.08 -9.95
CA ILE A 19 -41.85 38.42 -9.19
C ILE A 19 -40.72 38.62 -10.21
N GLU A 20 -40.76 39.75 -10.91
CA GLU A 20 -39.54 40.28 -11.51
C GLU A 20 -38.67 40.80 -10.37
N GLY A 21 -37.79 39.92 -9.88
CA GLY A 21 -36.79 40.25 -8.88
C GLY A 21 -35.81 41.28 -9.44
N CYS A 22 -36.15 42.57 -9.30
CA CYS A 22 -35.26 43.70 -9.57
C CYS A 22 -34.25 43.87 -8.43
N GLY A 23 -33.28 42.98 -8.34
CA GLY A 23 -32.04 43.19 -7.61
C GLY A 23 -30.88 43.09 -8.59
N LYS A 24 -29.99 44.09 -8.63
CA LYS A 24 -28.74 43.96 -9.40
C LYS A 24 -28.04 42.67 -8.96
N PRO A 25 -27.65 41.77 -9.88
CA PRO A 25 -27.02 40.52 -9.49
C PRO A 25 -25.75 40.83 -8.70
N VAL A 26 -25.73 40.44 -7.42
CA VAL A 26 -24.54 40.55 -6.57
C VAL A 26 -23.56 39.50 -7.07
N LEU A 27 -22.36 39.94 -7.44
CA LEU A 27 -21.29 39.03 -7.84
C LEU A 27 -20.92 38.15 -6.64
N ARG A 28 -21.00 36.83 -6.81
CA ARG A 28 -20.63 35.85 -5.78
C ARG A 28 -19.14 35.96 -5.41
N VAL A 29 -18.76 35.47 -4.23
CA VAL A 29 -17.36 35.30 -3.83
C VAL A 29 -16.91 33.89 -4.20
N ALA A 30 -15.87 33.76 -5.02
CA ALA A 30 -15.31 32.45 -5.39
C ALA A 30 -14.25 32.02 -4.37
N ASP A 31 -14.26 30.75 -3.98
CA ASP A 31 -13.26 30.17 -3.06
C ASP A 31 -12.32 29.24 -3.84
N ALA A 32 -11.13 29.75 -4.16
CA ALA A 32 -10.12 29.03 -4.90
C ALA A 32 -9.63 27.76 -4.17
N SER A 33 -9.77 27.70 -2.84
CA SER A 33 -9.36 26.56 -2.02
C SER A 33 -10.23 25.34 -2.29
N LEU A 34 -11.49 25.57 -2.66
CA LEU A 34 -12.47 24.55 -3.01
C LEU A 34 -12.50 24.25 -4.51
N GLY A 35 -11.58 24.83 -5.29
CA GLY A 35 -11.56 24.74 -6.74
C GLY A 35 -12.66 25.56 -7.43
N ASP A 36 -13.28 26.50 -6.72
CA ASP A 36 -14.25 27.44 -7.29
C ASP A 36 -13.51 28.71 -7.74
N TYR A 37 -13.46 28.91 -9.05
CA TYR A 37 -12.76 30.02 -9.67
C TYR A 37 -13.74 30.95 -10.39
N TYR A 38 -13.40 32.23 -10.46
CA TYR A 38 -14.12 33.16 -11.32
C TYR A 38 -13.90 32.82 -12.79
N THR A 39 -14.98 32.82 -13.57
CA THR A 39 -14.88 32.81 -15.03
C THR A 39 -14.33 34.13 -15.55
N ASP A 40 -13.78 34.19 -16.76
CA ASP A 40 -13.28 35.45 -17.36
C ASP A 40 -14.32 36.59 -17.36
N LYS A 41 -15.60 36.25 -17.52
CA LYS A 41 -16.71 37.21 -17.54
C LYS A 41 -17.06 37.72 -16.14
N GLU A 42 -16.95 36.87 -15.13
CA GLU A 42 -17.12 37.26 -13.74
C GLU A 42 -15.92 38.08 -13.28
N PHE A 43 -14.71 37.64 -13.62
CA PHE A 43 -13.45 38.28 -13.25
C PHE A 43 -13.40 39.76 -13.65
N LYS A 44 -13.84 40.08 -14.87
CA LYS A 44 -13.91 41.46 -15.38
C LYS A 44 -14.92 42.35 -14.67
N LYS A 45 -15.84 41.78 -13.88
CA LYS A 45 -16.85 42.52 -13.11
C LYS A 45 -16.41 42.77 -11.67
N LEU A 46 -15.28 42.20 -11.22
CA LEU A 46 -14.74 42.49 -9.89
C LEU A 46 -14.27 43.96 -9.81
N SER A 47 -14.41 44.55 -8.62
CA SER A 47 -13.70 45.78 -8.27
C SER A 47 -12.20 45.55 -8.19
N LYS A 48 -11.40 46.63 -8.18
CA LYS A 48 -9.94 46.53 -8.04
C LYS A 48 -9.55 45.88 -6.71
N GLU A 49 -10.29 46.18 -5.66
CA GLU A 49 -10.09 45.66 -4.31
C GLU A 49 -10.35 44.14 -4.28
N GLN A 50 -11.49 43.69 -4.79
CA GLN A 50 -11.82 42.26 -4.83
C GLN A 50 -10.85 41.48 -5.73
N MET A 51 -10.42 42.08 -6.84
CA MET A 51 -9.44 41.45 -7.74
C MET A 51 -8.09 41.29 -7.04
N ALA A 52 -7.64 42.30 -6.28
CA ALA A 52 -6.41 42.22 -5.51
C ALA A 52 -6.50 41.14 -4.42
N GLU A 53 -7.63 41.04 -3.73
CA GLU A 53 -7.88 40.01 -2.71
C GLU A 53 -7.86 38.59 -3.31
N TYR A 54 -8.57 38.38 -4.43
CA TYR A 54 -8.58 37.09 -5.12
C TYR A 54 -7.19 36.68 -5.64
N CYS A 55 -6.44 37.63 -6.22
CA CYS A 55 -5.06 37.36 -6.65
C CYS A 55 -4.12 37.06 -5.47
N ALA A 56 -4.31 37.73 -4.32
CA ALA A 56 -3.52 37.47 -3.12
C ALA A 56 -3.81 36.07 -2.54
N GLU A 57 -5.07 35.65 -2.55
CA GLU A 57 -5.46 34.29 -2.14
C GLU A 57 -4.84 33.23 -3.05
N LEU A 58 -4.96 33.39 -4.38
CA LEU A 58 -4.32 32.48 -5.33
C LEU A 58 -2.79 32.39 -5.16
N ALA A 59 -2.13 33.51 -4.87
CA ALA A 59 -0.70 33.52 -4.59
C ALA A 59 -0.33 32.78 -3.30
N ARG A 60 -1.16 32.90 -2.24
CA ARG A 60 -1.00 32.11 -1.00
C ARG A 60 -1.17 30.62 -1.27
N GLN A 61 -2.16 30.23 -2.07
CA GLN A 61 -2.37 28.83 -2.41
C GLN A 61 -1.21 28.26 -3.24
N ASP A 62 -0.77 28.98 -4.27
CA ASP A 62 0.36 28.57 -5.10
C ASP A 62 1.65 28.39 -4.28
N SER A 63 1.94 29.33 -3.37
CA SER A 63 3.08 29.19 -2.45
C SER A 63 2.94 28.00 -1.49
N THR A 64 1.73 27.73 -1.00
CA THR A 64 1.46 26.58 -0.11
C THR A 64 1.65 25.27 -0.85
N TYR A 65 1.04 25.11 -2.03
CA TYR A 65 1.20 23.90 -2.84
C TYR A 65 2.64 23.69 -3.28
N LYS A 66 3.37 24.76 -3.64
CA LYS A 66 4.81 24.65 -3.94
C LYS A 66 5.62 24.16 -2.74
N ALA A 67 5.34 24.67 -1.54
CA ALA A 67 6.01 24.22 -0.33
C ALA A 67 5.69 22.76 0.00
N GLU A 68 4.43 22.33 -0.14
CA GLU A 68 4.02 20.92 0.03
C GLU A 68 4.71 20.02 -1.00
N MET A 69 4.72 20.43 -2.27
CA MET A 69 5.40 19.68 -3.34
C MET A 69 6.89 19.55 -3.10
N GLN A 70 7.55 20.58 -2.56
CA GLN A 70 8.95 20.51 -2.16
C GLN A 70 9.15 19.54 -0.98
N GLY A 71 8.31 19.62 0.05
CA GLY A 71 8.38 18.70 1.20
C GLY A 71 8.22 17.23 0.79
N LEU A 72 7.27 16.94 -0.10
CA LEU A 72 7.05 15.59 -0.64
C LEU A 72 8.25 15.10 -1.46
N GLN A 73 8.90 15.98 -2.23
CA GLN A 73 10.12 15.64 -2.97
C GLN A 73 11.28 15.31 -2.03
N ASP A 74 11.44 16.08 -0.96
CA ASP A 74 12.47 15.85 0.06
C ASP A 74 12.21 14.53 0.81
N GLU A 75 10.96 14.24 1.18
CA GLU A 75 10.57 12.96 1.79
C GLU A 75 10.84 11.78 0.86
N LEU A 76 10.55 11.92 -0.43
CA LEU A 76 10.83 10.89 -1.43
C LEU A 76 12.33 10.63 -1.50
N GLU A 77 13.14 11.68 -1.52
CA GLU A 77 14.60 11.54 -1.58
C GLU A 77 15.15 10.91 -0.30
N GLN A 78 14.62 11.29 0.87
CA GLN A 78 14.95 10.66 2.13
C GLN A 78 14.56 9.16 2.14
N SER A 79 13.38 8.83 1.61
CA SER A 79 12.91 7.45 1.51
C SER A 79 13.79 6.61 0.58
N LYS A 80 14.16 7.15 -0.59
CA LYS A 80 15.12 6.53 -1.50
C LYS A 80 16.48 6.32 -0.83
N GLY A 81 16.97 7.32 -0.11
CA GLY A 81 18.20 7.23 0.68
C GLY A 81 18.16 6.11 1.72
N ARG A 82 17.04 5.96 2.45
CA ARG A 82 16.84 4.85 3.39
C ARG A 82 16.82 3.50 2.69
N SER A 83 16.11 3.38 1.58
CA SER A 83 16.07 2.16 0.77
C SER A 83 17.46 1.75 0.28
N MET A 84 18.24 2.69 -0.26
CA MET A 84 19.61 2.42 -0.71
C MET A 84 20.52 1.91 0.41
N ARG A 85 20.41 2.47 1.62
CA ARG A 85 21.18 2.02 2.78
C ARG A 85 20.79 0.60 3.21
N LEU A 86 19.50 0.31 3.29
CA LEU A 86 19.01 -1.03 3.64
C LEU A 86 19.43 -2.06 2.59
N HIS A 87 19.41 -1.70 1.30
CA HIS A 87 19.91 -2.55 0.24
C HIS A 87 21.41 -2.85 0.40
N ALA A 88 22.24 -1.84 0.67
CA ALA A 88 23.67 -2.04 0.91
C ALA A 88 23.95 -2.93 2.13
N GLU A 89 23.15 -2.80 3.19
CA GLU A 89 23.22 -3.70 4.36
C GLU A 89 22.84 -5.14 3.98
N GLY A 90 21.78 -5.31 3.19
CA GLY A 90 21.36 -6.60 2.64
C GLY A 90 22.45 -7.27 1.80
N ASP A 91 23.08 -6.52 0.89
CA ASP A 91 24.19 -7.01 0.05
C ASP A 91 25.40 -7.43 0.90
N SER A 92 25.71 -6.66 1.95
CA SER A 92 26.80 -6.97 2.88
C SER A 92 26.52 -8.25 3.67
N LEU A 93 25.29 -8.42 4.16
CA LEU A 93 24.86 -9.65 4.84
C LEU A 93 24.88 -10.86 3.91
N PHE A 94 24.47 -10.69 2.66
CA PHE A 94 24.51 -11.75 1.66
C PHE A 94 25.96 -12.17 1.35
N ALA A 95 26.88 -11.21 1.22
CA ALA A 95 28.30 -11.49 1.03
C ALA A 95 28.90 -12.24 2.23
N LEU A 96 28.54 -11.84 3.46
CA LEU A 96 28.95 -12.55 4.67
C LEU A 96 28.39 -13.97 4.72
N GLY A 97 27.13 -14.18 4.34
CA GLY A 97 26.51 -15.50 4.23
C GLY A 97 27.28 -16.40 3.27
N THR A 98 27.55 -15.90 2.06
CA THR A 98 28.32 -16.61 1.03
C THR A 98 29.73 -16.97 1.52
N ALA A 99 30.39 -16.06 2.23
CA ALA A 99 31.71 -16.31 2.79
C ALA A 99 31.68 -17.37 3.91
N LEU A 100 30.65 -17.36 4.75
CA LEU A 100 30.46 -18.36 5.80
C LEU A 100 30.17 -19.74 5.21
N GLU A 101 29.30 -19.84 4.20
CA GLU A 101 29.03 -21.08 3.48
C GLU A 101 30.30 -21.69 2.90
N LYS A 102 31.15 -20.86 2.26
CA LYS A 102 32.46 -21.31 1.75
C LYS A 102 33.38 -21.83 2.85
N ARG A 103 33.38 -21.20 4.03
CA ARG A 103 34.18 -21.65 5.18
C ARG A 103 33.67 -22.97 5.76
N ILE A 104 32.36 -23.17 5.83
CA ILE A 104 31.76 -24.44 6.26
C ILE A 104 32.15 -25.55 5.27
N ALA A 105 31.96 -25.32 3.97
CA ALA A 105 32.36 -26.28 2.93
C ALA A 105 33.86 -26.63 2.97
N ALA A 106 34.72 -25.67 3.32
CA ALA A 106 36.14 -25.92 3.53
C ALA A 106 36.43 -26.70 4.82
N SER A 107 35.65 -26.49 5.88
CA SER A 107 35.81 -27.20 7.17
C SER A 107 35.33 -28.65 7.11
N ASP A 108 34.33 -28.96 6.27
CA ASP A 108 33.85 -30.34 6.05
C ASP A 108 34.82 -31.22 5.25
N SER A 109 35.92 -30.65 4.74
CA SER A 109 36.98 -31.38 4.03
C SER A 109 37.99 -32.09 4.94
N VAL A 110 37.79 -32.07 6.27
CA VAL A 110 38.54 -32.91 7.21
C VAL A 110 38.02 -34.35 7.09
N PRO A 111 38.83 -35.34 6.65
CA PRO A 111 38.38 -36.73 6.55
C PRO A 111 38.13 -37.28 7.95
N LEU A 112 36.87 -37.34 8.37
CA LEU A 112 36.49 -38.09 9.57
C LEU A 112 36.62 -39.58 9.26
N ARG A 113 37.71 -40.17 9.76
CA ARG A 113 37.99 -41.59 9.67
C ARG A 113 37.17 -42.35 10.73
N GLY A 114 36.09 -42.96 10.28
CA GLY A 114 35.55 -44.20 10.85
C GLY A 114 34.40 -44.09 11.87
N GLY A 115 33.40 -44.95 11.69
CA GLY A 115 32.43 -45.32 12.72
C GLY A 115 31.08 -45.73 12.13
N ARG A 116 30.80 -47.03 12.05
CA ARG A 116 29.54 -47.62 11.56
C ARG A 116 28.40 -47.53 12.58
N ASP A 117 27.20 -47.66 12.01
CA ASP A 117 25.95 -48.23 12.56
C ASP A 117 25.14 -47.42 13.58
N GLY A 118 24.02 -46.87 13.08
CA GLY A 118 22.83 -46.50 13.83
C GLY A 118 21.61 -46.67 12.92
N THR A 119 20.81 -47.70 13.20
CA THR A 119 19.57 -48.04 12.48
C THR A 119 18.52 -46.94 12.62
N GLY A 120 18.49 -46.06 11.63
CA GLY A 120 17.38 -45.18 11.27
C GLY A 120 17.57 -44.84 9.80
N ALA A 121 16.54 -45.06 8.97
CA ALA A 121 16.65 -44.74 7.54
C ALA A 121 17.17 -43.30 7.38
N PRO A 122 18.19 -43.05 6.54
CA PRO A 122 18.77 -41.73 6.41
C PRO A 122 17.68 -40.74 6.02
N ALA A 123 17.62 -39.59 6.71
CA ALA A 123 16.79 -38.49 6.26
C ALA A 123 17.28 -38.05 4.88
N ASP A 124 16.39 -38.04 3.89
CA ASP A 124 16.75 -37.76 2.50
C ASP A 124 17.07 -36.27 2.28
N HIS A 125 16.56 -35.37 3.15
CA HIS A 125 16.80 -33.94 3.06
C HIS A 125 16.70 -33.23 4.43
N VAL A 126 17.65 -32.32 4.69
CA VAL A 126 17.62 -31.39 5.83
C VAL A 126 17.16 -30.02 5.34
N VAL A 127 16.06 -29.52 5.88
CA VAL A 127 15.46 -28.24 5.49
C VAL A 127 16.44 -27.08 5.78
N ARG A 128 16.71 -26.27 4.75
CA ARG A 128 17.52 -25.05 4.86
C ARG A 128 16.66 -23.83 5.12
N ARG A 129 17.29 -22.74 5.56
CA ARG A 129 16.59 -21.47 5.84
C ARG A 129 15.91 -20.94 4.57
N GLY A 130 14.60 -20.70 4.65
CA GLY A 130 13.80 -20.16 3.55
C GLY A 130 13.32 -21.21 2.53
N GLU A 131 13.60 -22.49 2.73
CA GLU A 131 13.04 -23.53 1.86
C GLU A 131 11.55 -23.76 2.12
N SER A 132 10.86 -24.19 1.07
CA SER A 132 9.47 -24.66 1.11
C SER A 132 9.42 -26.11 0.59
N LEU A 133 8.35 -26.85 0.91
CA LEU A 133 8.14 -28.19 0.38
C LEU A 133 8.17 -28.23 -1.16
N TRP A 134 7.69 -27.16 -1.80
CA TRP A 134 7.76 -26.99 -3.25
C TRP A 134 9.21 -26.90 -3.75
N ALA A 135 10.03 -26.06 -3.12
CA ALA A 135 11.44 -25.89 -3.49
C ALA A 135 12.22 -27.21 -3.30
N ILE A 136 11.97 -27.91 -2.18
CA ILE A 136 12.58 -29.22 -1.90
C ILE A 136 12.16 -30.24 -2.96
N SER A 137 10.89 -30.29 -3.33
CA SER A 137 10.38 -31.18 -4.38
C SER A 137 10.95 -30.88 -5.78
N ALA A 138 11.17 -29.60 -6.10
CA ALA A 138 11.76 -29.15 -7.35
C ALA A 138 13.28 -29.33 -7.42
N SER A 139 13.94 -29.52 -6.28
CA SER A 139 15.39 -29.68 -6.19
C SER A 139 15.88 -31.01 -6.77
N ARG A 140 17.21 -31.12 -6.92
CA ARG A 140 17.89 -32.35 -7.33
C ARG A 140 17.78 -33.49 -6.31
N THR A 141 17.65 -33.17 -5.02
CA THR A 141 17.45 -34.18 -3.96
C THR A 141 16.01 -34.69 -3.94
N GLY A 142 15.06 -33.86 -4.37
CA GLY A 142 13.64 -34.18 -4.54
C GLY A 142 13.30 -35.00 -5.80
N TYR A 143 12.29 -34.54 -6.53
CA TYR A 143 11.75 -35.17 -7.73
C TYR A 143 12.07 -34.41 -9.03
N GLY A 144 12.75 -33.27 -8.93
CA GLY A 144 12.89 -32.31 -10.04
C GLY A 144 11.58 -31.67 -10.49
N ARG A 145 10.49 -31.86 -9.73
CA ARG A 145 9.15 -31.34 -10.04
C ARG A 145 8.50 -30.81 -8.77
N GLY A 146 8.33 -29.49 -8.67
CA GLY A 146 7.76 -28.83 -7.50
C GLY A 146 6.36 -29.33 -7.14
N VAL A 147 5.54 -29.67 -8.15
CA VAL A 147 4.17 -30.18 -7.99
C VAL A 147 4.04 -31.48 -7.19
N LEU A 148 5.14 -32.22 -7.00
CA LEU A 148 5.16 -33.46 -6.22
C LEU A 148 5.40 -33.25 -4.71
N TRP A 149 5.45 -31.99 -4.26
CA TRP A 149 5.60 -31.65 -2.84
C TRP A 149 4.57 -32.30 -1.90
N PRO A 150 3.31 -32.58 -2.28
CA PRO A 150 2.37 -33.25 -1.39
C PRO A 150 2.84 -34.64 -0.96
N ARG A 151 3.61 -35.34 -1.80
CA ARG A 151 4.19 -36.65 -1.45
C ARG A 151 5.19 -36.56 -0.31
N ILE A 152 5.97 -35.47 -0.26
CA ILE A 152 6.89 -35.19 0.83
C ILE A 152 6.09 -34.94 2.11
N TYR A 153 5.00 -34.17 2.04
CA TYR A 153 4.13 -33.94 3.19
C TYR A 153 3.50 -35.25 3.70
N GLU A 154 2.99 -36.09 2.80
CA GLU A 154 2.39 -37.39 3.12
C GLU A 154 3.37 -38.34 3.82
N ALA A 155 4.61 -38.43 3.33
CA ALA A 155 5.64 -39.26 3.96
C ALA A 155 6.07 -38.76 5.35
N ASN A 156 5.84 -37.48 5.65
CA ASN A 156 6.30 -36.83 6.88
C ASN A 156 5.15 -36.33 7.76
N ARG A 157 3.94 -36.89 7.66
CA ARG A 157 2.78 -36.46 8.49
C ARG A 157 3.01 -36.55 9.99
N GLY A 158 3.93 -37.41 10.44
CA GLY A 158 4.34 -37.47 11.85
C GLY A 158 5.27 -36.31 12.29
N LYS A 159 5.92 -35.64 11.32
CA LYS A 159 6.89 -34.56 11.54
C LYS A 159 6.37 -33.17 11.14
N ILE A 160 5.45 -33.11 10.18
CA ILE A 160 4.88 -31.86 9.65
C ILE A 160 3.40 -31.81 10.00
N ARG A 161 3.03 -30.84 10.84
CA ARG A 161 1.63 -30.61 11.23
C ARG A 161 0.88 -29.73 10.22
N ASP A 162 1.55 -28.70 9.72
CA ASP A 162 1.05 -27.79 8.69
C ASP A 162 2.04 -27.81 7.52
N PRO A 163 1.60 -28.15 6.29
CA PRO A 163 2.48 -28.20 5.12
C PRO A 163 3.13 -26.85 4.77
N ASN A 164 2.57 -25.73 5.24
CA ASN A 164 3.15 -24.41 5.04
C ASN A 164 4.20 -24.04 6.09
N LEU A 165 4.36 -24.86 7.14
CA LEU A 165 5.23 -24.57 8.27
C LEU A 165 6.28 -25.68 8.45
N ILE A 166 7.41 -25.49 7.77
CA ILE A 166 8.62 -26.31 7.95
C ILE A 166 9.75 -25.44 8.50
N PHE A 167 10.61 -26.04 9.33
CA PHE A 167 11.65 -25.30 10.05
C PHE A 167 13.05 -25.67 9.57
N PRO A 168 14.01 -24.73 9.57
CA PRO A 168 15.41 -25.04 9.26
C PRO A 168 15.97 -26.09 10.23
N GLY A 169 16.74 -27.05 9.70
CA GLY A 169 17.28 -28.19 10.46
C GLY A 169 16.32 -29.36 10.60
N GLN A 170 15.08 -29.26 10.11
CA GLN A 170 14.13 -30.36 10.11
C GLN A 170 14.53 -31.43 9.09
N GLU A 171 14.55 -32.69 9.51
CA GLU A 171 14.88 -33.84 8.68
C GLU A 171 13.64 -34.47 8.05
N LEU A 172 13.54 -34.42 6.72
CA LEU A 172 12.42 -34.94 5.93
C LEU A 172 12.82 -36.15 5.09
N SER A 173 11.93 -37.13 5.03
CA SER A 173 12.04 -38.28 4.13
C SER A 173 11.40 -37.96 2.77
N ILE A 174 12.08 -38.27 1.67
CA ILE A 174 11.61 -38.02 0.30
C ILE A 174 11.45 -39.37 -0.39
N PRO A 175 10.22 -39.93 -0.45
CA PRO A 175 10.01 -41.24 -1.06
C PRO A 175 10.32 -41.16 -2.57
N LYS A 176 11.12 -42.07 -3.13
CA LYS A 176 11.47 -42.07 -4.57
C LYS A 176 10.41 -42.74 -5.44
#